data_AF-A0ABD7PCZ5-F1
#
_entry.id   AF-A0ABD7PCZ5-F1
#
_cell.length_a   1.000
_cell.length_b   1.000
_cell.length_c   1.000
_cell.angle_alpha   90.00
_cell.angle_beta   90.00
_cell.angle_gamma   90.00
#
_symmetry.space_group_name_H-M   'P 1'
#
loop_
_entity.id
_entity.type
_entity.pdbx_description
1 polymer ?
#
loop_
_entity_poly.entity_id
_entity_poly.type
_entity_poly.pdbx_seq_one_letter_code
_entity_poly.pdbx_strand_id
1 'polypeptide(L)'
;MCGIPCTPLRHNTVEKFIERNTEINTGSRVPCLDWDIIPDDDSCTIEVYMAGGGCSLPGAAKVLMPGQGYEGVNQFVFDVITSYGVNACPPLLVGIGVSTSVETAARLSKKAILRPPNPNAAKMEVLLEEGLNRWGAALRGLVIKAP
;
A
#
# COMPACT_ATOMS: atom_id res chain seq x y z
N MET A 1 10.95 -33.93 -7.38
CA MET A 1 10.65 -32.48 -7.49
C MET A 1 9.23 -32.35 -8.04
N CYS A 2 8.26 -32.09 -7.17
CA CYS A 2 6.83 -32.23 -7.47
C CYS A 2 6.25 -30.95 -8.10
N GLY A 3 6.07 -30.94 -9.43
CA GLY A 3 4.75 -30.94 -10.08
C GLY A 3 3.63 -29.99 -9.62
N ILE A 4 3.87 -28.69 -9.38
CA ILE A 4 2.78 -27.69 -9.40
C ILE A 4 2.63 -27.20 -10.84
N PRO A 5 1.40 -27.15 -11.43
CA PRO A 5 1.22 -26.61 -12.77
C PRO A 5 1.73 -25.16 -12.77
N CYS A 6 2.59 -24.82 -13.73
CA CYS A 6 3.13 -23.48 -13.90
C CYS A 6 1.96 -22.52 -14.16
N THR A 7 1.45 -21.89 -13.10
CA THR A 7 0.49 -20.79 -13.24
C THR A 7 1.13 -19.75 -14.16
N PRO A 8 0.46 -19.31 -15.24
CA PRO A 8 1.06 -18.40 -16.21
C PRO A 8 1.17 -16.98 -15.63
N LEU A 9 2.10 -16.80 -14.68
CA LEU A 9 2.43 -15.52 -14.08
C LEU A 9 3.55 -14.86 -14.90
N ARG A 10 3.43 -13.55 -15.10
CA ARG A 10 4.48 -12.76 -15.77
C ARG A 10 5.66 -12.56 -14.82
N HIS A 11 6.87 -12.83 -15.30
CA HIS A 11 8.10 -12.51 -14.56
C HIS A 11 8.38 -11.01 -14.59
N ASN A 12 8.34 -10.35 -13.44
CA ASN A 12 8.44 -8.90 -13.27
C ASN A 12 9.62 -8.44 -12.41
N THR A 13 10.32 -9.36 -11.72
CA THR A 13 11.44 -8.99 -10.86
C THR A 13 12.70 -8.75 -11.68
N VAL A 14 13.23 -7.53 -11.59
CA VAL A 14 14.46 -7.09 -12.27
C VAL A 14 15.55 -6.80 -11.24
N GLU A 15 16.78 -7.21 -11.55
CA GLU A 15 17.96 -6.83 -10.78
C GLU A 15 18.40 -5.41 -11.12
N LYS A 16 18.50 -4.55 -10.10
CA LYS A 16 18.37 -3.10 -10.24
C LYS A 16 19.53 -2.45 -10.97
N PHE A 17 20.76 -2.93 -10.72
CA PHE A 17 21.98 -2.36 -11.27
C PHE A 17 22.52 -3.11 -12.49
N ILE A 18 21.91 -4.24 -12.85
CA ILE A 18 22.26 -5.02 -14.06
C ILE A 18 21.13 -5.08 -15.08
N GLU A 19 19.99 -4.44 -14.76
CA GLU A 19 18.83 -4.25 -15.64
C GLU A 19 18.31 -5.53 -16.30
N ARG A 20 18.46 -6.66 -15.61
CA ARG A 20 18.09 -7.99 -16.11
C ARG A 20 16.91 -8.56 -15.35
N ASN A 21 15.93 -9.09 -16.07
CA ASN A 21 14.84 -9.87 -15.48
C ASN A 21 15.39 -11.18 -14.90
N THR A 22 14.95 -11.53 -13.70
CA THR A 22 15.35 -12.74 -12.98
C THR A 22 14.72 -14.01 -13.54
N GLU A 23 13.66 -13.89 -14.35
CA GLU A 23 12.89 -15.00 -14.95
C GLU A 23 12.20 -15.92 -13.93
N ILE A 24 12.24 -15.59 -12.64
CA ILE A 24 11.67 -16.42 -11.55
C ILE A 24 10.84 -15.63 -10.53
N ASN A 25 10.60 -14.33 -10.77
CA ASN A 25 9.89 -13.42 -9.86
C ASN A 25 10.51 -13.21 -8.47
N THR A 26 11.72 -13.70 -8.24
CA THR A 26 12.50 -13.51 -6.99
C THR A 26 13.87 -12.91 -7.32
N GLY A 27 14.46 -12.17 -6.39
CA GLY A 27 15.77 -11.57 -6.59
C GLY A 27 16.26 -10.83 -5.35
N SER A 28 17.27 -9.98 -5.51
CA SER A 28 17.85 -9.23 -4.39
C SER A 28 16.79 -8.39 -3.67
N ARG A 29 16.46 -8.75 -2.43
CA ARG A 29 15.42 -8.13 -1.58
C ARG A 29 13.98 -8.31 -2.11
N VAL A 30 13.70 -9.34 -2.92
CA VAL A 30 12.36 -9.69 -3.42
C VAL A 30 12.12 -11.21 -3.25
N PRO A 31 11.07 -11.64 -2.54
CA PRO A 31 10.06 -10.83 -1.87
C PRO A 31 10.62 -10.03 -0.68
N CYS A 32 9.95 -8.94 -0.33
CA CYS A 32 10.23 -8.21 0.91
C CYS A 32 9.38 -8.83 2.02
N LEU A 33 10.00 -9.09 3.18
CA LEU A 33 9.33 -9.67 4.34
C LEU A 33 9.19 -8.60 5.41
N ASP A 34 7.96 -8.45 5.92
CA ASP A 34 7.64 -7.69 7.12
C ASP A 34 7.00 -8.68 8.11
N TRP A 35 7.45 -8.66 9.36
CA TRP A 35 6.95 -9.55 10.40
C TRP A 35 6.81 -8.77 11.70
N ASP A 36 5.83 -9.16 12.49
CA ASP A 36 5.66 -8.73 13.87
C ASP A 36 5.75 -9.97 14.76
N ILE A 37 6.40 -9.83 15.91
CA ILE A 37 6.43 -10.90 16.92
C ILE A 37 5.25 -10.65 17.84
N ILE A 38 4.35 -11.63 17.93
CA ILE A 38 3.22 -11.61 18.86
C ILE A 38 3.69 -12.33 20.13
N PRO A 39 3.78 -11.64 21.28
CA PRO A 39 4.15 -12.28 22.54
C PRO A 39 3.14 -13.37 22.91
N ASP A 40 3.63 -14.45 23.50
CA ASP A 40 2.82 -15.55 24.04
C ASP A 40 1.90 -16.26 23.01
N ASP A 41 2.26 -16.20 21.72
CA ASP A 41 1.56 -16.87 20.62
C ASP A 41 2.51 -17.83 19.88
N ASP A 42 2.07 -19.07 19.64
CA ASP A 42 2.81 -20.11 18.92
C ASP A 42 2.35 -20.28 17.46
N SER A 43 1.36 -19.50 17.03
CA SER A 43 0.81 -19.51 15.69
C SER A 43 1.61 -18.62 14.73
N CYS A 44 1.53 -18.92 13.43
CA CYS A 44 2.14 -18.11 12.38
C CYS A 44 1.09 -17.78 11.32
N THR A 45 0.79 -16.50 11.17
CA THR A 45 -0.08 -16.00 10.09
C THR A 45 0.79 -15.39 8.99
N ILE A 46 0.65 -15.90 7.76
CA ILE A 46 1.37 -15.41 6.59
C ILE A 46 0.38 -14.73 5.66
N GLU A 47 0.52 -13.42 5.52
CA GLU A 47 -0.24 -12.61 4.56
C GLU A 47 0.61 -12.35 3.32
N VAL A 48 0.08 -12.69 2.14
CA VAL A 48 0.78 -12.51 0.87
C VAL A 48 0.15 -11.35 0.11
N TYR A 49 0.90 -10.25 -0.03
CA TYR A 49 0.51 -9.10 -0.85
C TYR A 49 1.24 -9.11 -2.20
N MET A 50 0.52 -9.47 -3.26
CA MET A 50 1.05 -9.42 -4.64
C MET A 50 0.77 -8.06 -5.26
N ALA A 51 1.74 -7.14 -5.14
CA ALA A 51 1.63 -5.81 -5.71
C ALA A 51 1.97 -5.78 -7.20
N GLY A 52 1.08 -5.22 -8.01
CA GLY A 52 1.42 -4.81 -9.38
C GLY A 52 2.29 -3.56 -9.39
N GLY A 53 3.21 -3.46 -10.36
CA GLY A 53 4.05 -2.26 -10.52
C GLY A 53 3.22 -0.98 -10.68
N GLY A 54 2.17 -1.03 -11.50
CA GLY A 54 1.26 0.12 -11.72
C GLY A 54 0.54 0.57 -10.45
N CYS A 55 0.07 -0.37 -9.62
CA CYS A 55 -0.58 -0.05 -8.34
C CYS A 55 0.41 0.50 -7.29
N SER A 56 1.72 0.26 -7.47
CA SER A 56 2.77 0.78 -6.59
C SER A 56 3.23 2.19 -6.97
N LEU A 57 2.97 2.64 -8.21
CA LEU A 57 3.34 3.97 -8.70
C LEU A 57 2.79 5.15 -7.88
N PRO A 58 1.53 5.17 -7.42
CA PRO A 58 1.02 6.26 -6.58
C PRO A 58 1.57 6.22 -5.14
N GLY A 59 2.49 5.31 -4.79
CA GLY A 59 3.11 5.27 -3.49
C GLY A 59 3.96 6.51 -3.21
N ALA A 60 3.55 7.33 -2.25
CA ALA A 60 4.25 8.55 -1.86
C ALA A 60 4.38 8.66 -0.33
N ALA A 61 5.44 9.33 0.12
CA ALA A 61 5.64 9.65 1.53
C ALA A 61 6.19 11.07 1.69
N LYS A 62 5.77 11.75 2.75
CA LYS A 62 6.15 13.14 3.05
C LYS A 62 6.22 13.34 4.56
N VAL A 63 7.25 14.06 5.01
CA VAL A 63 7.32 14.58 6.39
C VAL A 63 6.53 15.88 6.45
N LEU A 64 5.56 15.95 7.35
CA LEU A 64 4.75 17.14 7.57
C LEU A 64 5.33 17.97 8.71
N MET A 65 5.18 19.29 8.62
CA MET A 65 5.46 20.17 9.75
C MET A 65 4.42 19.93 10.86
N PRO A 66 4.79 20.01 12.15
CA PRO A 66 3.85 19.76 13.26
C PRO A 66 2.56 20.59 13.20
N GLY A 67 2.63 21.82 12.67
CA GLY A 67 1.47 22.71 12.54
C GLY A 67 0.48 22.34 11.44
N GLN A 68 0.79 21.40 10.55
CA GLN A 68 -0.13 21.01 9.46
C GLN A 68 -1.24 20.05 9.92
N GLY A 69 -1.01 19.31 11.01
CA GLY A 69 -1.99 18.42 11.61
C GLY A 69 -2.67 17.45 10.63
N TYR A 70 -3.92 17.09 10.94
CA TYR A 70 -4.74 16.20 10.11
C TYR A 70 -5.07 16.77 8.73
N GLU A 71 -5.20 18.10 8.61
CA GLU A 71 -5.53 18.73 7.34
C GLU A 71 -4.40 18.56 6.33
N GLY A 72 -3.14 18.68 6.77
CA GLY A 72 -1.99 18.38 5.93
C GLY A 72 -1.92 16.93 5.47
N VAL A 73 -2.33 15.97 6.32
CA VAL A 73 -2.42 14.55 5.94
C VAL A 73 -3.48 14.37 4.86
N ASN A 74 -4.68 14.91 5.07
CA ASN A 74 -5.78 14.79 4.12
C ASN A 74 -5.45 15.42 2.77
N GLN A 75 -4.86 16.62 2.78
CA GLN A 75 -4.43 17.31 1.56
C GLN A 75 -3.39 16.47 0.81
N PHE A 76 -2.38 15.94 1.51
CA PHE A 76 -1.36 15.10 0.89
C PHE A 76 -1.96 13.85 0.23
N VAL A 77 -2.90 13.18 0.91
CA VAL A 77 -3.58 11.99 0.36
C VAL A 77 -4.39 12.36 -0.88
N PHE A 78 -5.14 13.45 -0.84
CA PHE A 78 -5.89 13.97 -1.99
C PHE A 78 -4.99 14.30 -3.17
N ASP A 79 -3.90 15.02 -2.94
CA ASP A 79 -2.96 15.43 -4.00
C ASP A 79 -2.36 14.21 -4.71
N VAL A 80 -1.97 13.18 -3.94
CA VAL A 80 -1.39 11.95 -4.49
C VAL A 80 -2.40 11.17 -5.33
N ILE A 81 -3.62 10.99 -4.80
CA ILE A 81 -4.66 10.21 -5.48
C ILE A 81 -5.20 10.93 -6.72
N THR A 82 -5.39 12.25 -6.65
CA THR A 82 -5.85 13.03 -7.82
C THR A 82 -4.79 13.11 -8.91
N SER A 83 -3.51 13.10 -8.55
CA SER A 83 -2.41 13.16 -9.53
C SER A 83 -2.17 11.82 -10.24
N TYR A 84 -2.17 10.71 -9.52
CA TYR A 84 -1.76 9.39 -10.06
C TYR A 84 -2.81 8.29 -9.95
N GLY A 85 -3.93 8.52 -9.26
CA GLY A 85 -4.94 7.48 -8.97
C GLY A 85 -5.61 6.91 -10.22
N VAL A 86 -5.77 7.69 -11.29
CA VAL A 86 -6.34 7.20 -12.56
C VAL A 86 -5.43 6.14 -13.21
N ASN A 87 -4.11 6.23 -12.99
CA ASN A 87 -3.13 5.31 -13.54
C ASN A 87 -3.01 3.99 -12.75
N ALA A 88 -3.66 3.90 -11.58
CA ALA A 88 -3.55 2.78 -10.65
C ALA A 88 -4.70 1.76 -10.73
N CYS A 89 -5.46 1.77 -11.85
CA CYS A 89 -6.57 0.86 -12.15
C CYS A 89 -7.67 0.84 -11.06
N PRO A 90 -8.56 1.86 -11.04
CA PRO A 90 -9.67 1.91 -10.09
C PRO A 90 -10.63 0.70 -10.19
N PRO A 91 -11.34 0.30 -9.11
CA PRO A 91 -11.37 0.89 -7.75
C PRO A 91 -10.05 0.75 -6.98
N LEU A 92 -9.67 1.78 -6.21
CA LEU A 92 -8.40 1.79 -5.47
C LEU A 92 -8.57 1.31 -4.03
N LEU A 93 -7.63 0.52 -3.54
CA LEU A 93 -7.48 0.26 -2.11
C LEU A 93 -6.30 1.07 -1.60
N VAL A 94 -6.56 2.04 -0.73
CA VAL A 94 -5.58 3.03 -0.29
C VAL A 94 -5.21 2.79 1.17
N GLY A 95 -3.94 2.44 1.39
CA GLY A 95 -3.36 2.42 2.72
C GLY A 95 -2.71 3.76 3.06
N ILE A 96 -3.07 4.35 4.20
CA ILE A 96 -2.46 5.56 4.74
C ILE A 96 -1.67 5.14 5.98
N GLY A 97 -0.41 5.56 6.10
CA GLY A 97 0.40 5.30 7.28
C GLY A 97 0.90 6.62 7.86
N VAL A 98 0.70 6.82 9.16
CA VAL A 98 1.20 7.99 9.89
C VAL A 98 2.15 7.49 10.97
N SER A 99 3.37 8.01 10.99
CA SER A 99 4.39 7.63 11.97
C SER A 99 5.42 8.74 12.14
N THR A 100 6.35 8.54 13.07
CA THR A 100 7.47 9.44 13.37
C THR A 100 8.55 9.43 12.28
N SER A 101 8.61 8.38 11.43
CA SER A 101 9.57 8.26 10.33
C SER A 101 8.87 7.85 9.03
N VAL A 102 9.45 8.26 7.89
CA VAL A 102 8.96 7.89 6.55
C VAL A 102 9.00 6.38 6.34
N GLU A 103 10.05 5.71 6.81
CA GLU A 103 10.19 4.26 6.69
C GLU A 103 9.06 3.53 7.40
N THR A 104 8.82 3.87 8.67
CA THR A 104 7.77 3.24 9.47
C THR A 104 6.38 3.59 8.94
N ALA A 105 6.16 4.83 8.50
CA ALA A 105 4.91 5.24 7.87
C ALA A 105 4.61 4.44 6.59
N ALA A 106 5.62 4.23 5.73
CA ALA A 106 5.48 3.45 4.50
C ALA A 106 5.24 1.94 4.76
N ARG A 107 5.76 1.40 5.87
CA ARG A 107 5.43 0.03 6.29
C ARG A 107 4.00 -0.07 6.82
N LEU A 108 3.60 0.87 7.68
CA LEU A 108 2.26 0.92 8.24
C LEU A 108 1.18 1.12 7.17
N SER A 109 1.44 1.92 6.14
CA SER A 109 0.49 2.11 5.03
C SER A 109 0.20 0.79 4.30
N LYS A 110 1.22 -0.05 4.07
CA LYS A 110 1.05 -1.39 3.49
C LYS A 110 0.28 -2.32 4.42
N LYS A 111 0.59 -2.31 5.72
CA LYS A 111 -0.12 -3.12 6.72
C LYS A 111 -1.60 -2.69 6.83
N ALA A 112 -1.89 -1.40 6.74
CA ALA A 112 -3.24 -0.88 6.82
C ALA A 112 -4.16 -1.52 5.77
N ILE A 113 -3.66 -1.77 4.56
CA ILE A 113 -4.41 -2.43 3.47
C ILE A 113 -4.94 -3.81 3.87
N LEU A 114 -4.14 -4.57 4.63
CA LEU A 114 -4.42 -5.97 5.00
C LEU A 114 -5.29 -6.10 6.26
N ARG A 115 -5.27 -5.08 7.13
CA ARG A 115 -5.96 -5.11 8.43
C ARG A 115 -7.41 -4.60 8.35
N PRO A 116 -8.26 -4.91 9.35
CA PRO A 116 -9.58 -4.27 9.46
C PRO A 116 -9.44 -2.76 9.77
N PRO A 117 -10.46 -1.94 9.43
CA PRO A 117 -10.47 -0.50 9.71
C PRO A 117 -10.26 -0.17 11.20
N ASN A 118 -9.52 0.90 11.49
CA ASN A 118 -9.30 1.35 12.87
C ASN A 118 -10.45 2.28 13.32
N PRO A 119 -11.15 1.99 14.44
CA PRO A 119 -12.26 2.83 14.92
C PRO A 119 -11.87 4.29 15.15
N ASN A 120 -10.63 4.55 15.56
CA ASN A 120 -10.13 5.91 15.82
C ASN A 120 -9.83 6.68 14.53
N ALA A 121 -9.54 5.98 13.43
CA ALA A 121 -9.28 6.57 12.13
C ALA A 121 -10.52 6.58 11.22
N ALA A 122 -11.58 5.83 11.58
CA ALA A 122 -12.78 5.64 10.76
C ALA A 122 -13.39 6.95 10.24
N LYS A 123 -13.39 8.02 11.06
CA LYS A 123 -13.89 9.33 10.61
C LYS A 123 -13.06 9.92 9.47
N MET A 124 -11.73 9.79 9.53
CA MET A 124 -10.83 10.26 8.46
C MET A 124 -11.01 9.41 7.20
N GLU A 125 -11.10 8.09 7.36
CA GLU A 125 -11.31 7.15 6.26
C GLU A 125 -12.60 7.48 5.50
N VAL A 126 -13.72 7.64 6.21
CA VAL A 126 -15.03 8.00 5.61
C VAL A 126 -14.97 9.35 4.91
N LEU A 127 -14.37 10.38 5.53
CA LEU A 127 -14.31 11.71 4.93
C LEU A 127 -13.46 11.74 3.64
N LEU A 128 -12.34 11.02 3.63
CA LEU A 128 -11.48 10.89 2.46
C LEU A 128 -12.17 10.09 1.36
N GLU A 129 -12.79 8.96 1.70
CA GLU A 129 -13.55 8.13 0.76
C GLU A 129 -14.67 8.94 0.11
N GLU A 130 -15.51 9.61 0.91
CA GLU A 130 -16.60 10.45 0.40
C GLU A 130 -16.09 11.58 -0.51
N GLY A 131 -15.04 12.28 -0.08
CA GLY A 131 -14.51 13.40 -0.84
C GLY A 131 -13.89 12.96 -2.18
N LEU A 132 -13.19 11.82 -2.21
CA LEU A 132 -12.61 11.27 -3.44
C LEU A 132 -13.69 10.71 -4.37
N ASN A 133 -14.70 10.04 -3.82
CA ASN A 133 -15.84 9.54 -4.59
C ASN A 133 -16.65 10.68 -5.24
N ARG A 134 -16.71 11.86 -4.61
CA ARG A 134 -17.33 13.07 -5.20
C ARG A 134 -16.50 13.69 -6.32
N TRP A 135 -15.17 13.57 -6.27
CA TRP A 135 -14.27 14.25 -7.21
C TRP A 135 -14.33 13.66 -8.64
N GLY A 136 -14.68 12.39 -8.81
CA GLY A 136 -14.94 11.86 -10.16
C GLY A 136 -15.30 10.37 -10.21
N ALA A 137 -16.12 10.00 -11.21
CA ALA A 137 -16.63 8.64 -11.42
C ALA A 137 -15.53 7.57 -11.63
N ALA A 138 -14.30 7.98 -11.95
CA ALA A 138 -13.18 7.09 -12.17
C ALA A 138 -12.67 6.43 -10.87
N LEU A 139 -12.93 6.96 -9.68
CA LEU A 139 -12.38 6.45 -8.41
C LEU A 139 -13.39 5.66 -7.56
N ARG A 140 -14.58 5.37 -8.10
CA ARG A 140 -15.67 4.73 -7.34
C ARG A 140 -15.25 3.39 -6.77
N GLY A 141 -15.57 3.15 -5.50
CA GLY A 141 -15.27 1.90 -4.78
C GLY A 141 -13.96 1.93 -3.98
N LEU A 142 -13.47 3.14 -3.67
CA LEU A 142 -12.23 3.33 -2.94
C LEU A 142 -12.39 3.00 -1.45
N VAL A 143 -11.48 2.20 -0.90
CA VAL A 143 -11.44 1.90 0.54
C VAL A 143 -10.17 2.53 1.12
N ILE A 144 -10.33 3.42 2.09
CA ILE A 144 -9.23 4.01 2.85
C ILE A 144 -9.01 3.16 4.09
N LYS A 145 -7.75 2.80 4.39
CA LYS A 145 -7.38 2.19 5.66
C LYS A 145 -6.19 2.91 6.29
N ALA A 146 -6.28 3.23 7.58
CA ALA A 146 -5.22 3.82 8.38
C ALA A 146 -4.93 2.98 9.64
N PRO A 147 -3.66 2.93 10.11
CA PRO A 147 -3.24 2.15 11.26
C PRO A 147 -3.80 2.68 12.58
#